data_AF-A0A2P2CCL2-F1
#
_entry.id   AF-A0A2P2CCL2-F1
#
_cell.length_a   1.000
_cell.length_b   1.000
_cell.length_c   1.000
_cell.angle_alpha   90.00
_cell.angle_beta   90.00
_cell.angle_gamma   90.00
#
_symmetry.space_group_name_H-M   'P 1'
#
loop_
_entity.id
_entity.type
_entity.pdbx_description
1 polymer ?
#
loop_
_entity_poly.entity_id
_entity_poly.type
_entity_poly.pdbx_seq_one_letter_code
_entity_poly.pdbx_strand_id
1 'polypeptide(L)'
;MSEAVPQDHPPDHWELTALLTQVGLARGRLDVARGSIRPADQLVLRRALLLALEDYATALATRGAPLPYRLRAEIDLYRGLGPRG
;
A
#
# COMPACT_ATOMS: atom_id res chain seq x y z
N MET A 1 -15.74 -39.12 6.29
CA MET A 1 -14.43 -38.57 5.89
C MET A 1 -14.75 -37.28 5.17
N SER A 2 -14.51 -36.15 5.83
CA SER A 2 -14.87 -34.82 5.31
C SER A 2 -13.82 -34.37 4.31
N GLU A 3 -14.16 -34.39 3.04
CA GLU A 3 -13.36 -33.80 1.97
C GLU A 3 -13.56 -32.28 2.05
N ALA A 4 -12.53 -31.58 2.54
CA ALA A 4 -12.54 -30.13 2.60
C ALA A 4 -12.51 -29.59 1.16
N VAL A 5 -13.67 -29.08 0.71
CA VAL A 5 -13.82 -28.37 -0.56
C VAL A 5 -12.77 -27.24 -0.62
N PRO A 6 -11.91 -27.18 -1.64
CA PRO A 6 -10.97 -26.09 -1.79
C PRO A 6 -11.80 -24.82 -2.01
N GLN A 7 -11.73 -23.92 -1.03
CA GLN A 7 -12.36 -22.62 -1.08
C GLN A 7 -11.69 -21.83 -2.19
N ASP A 8 -12.29 -21.86 -3.38
CA ASP A 8 -12.08 -20.89 -4.44
C ASP A 8 -12.22 -19.50 -3.78
N HIS A 9 -11.12 -18.75 -3.66
CA HIS A 9 -11.13 -17.37 -3.14
C HIS A 9 -10.95 -16.35 -4.29
N PRO A 10 -11.87 -16.27 -5.27
CA PRO A 10 -11.87 -15.20 -6.25
C PRO A 10 -12.14 -13.79 -5.66
N PRO A 11 -12.85 -13.58 -4.52
CA PRO A 11 -13.01 -12.23 -3.97
C PRO A 11 -11.72 -11.65 -3.37
N ASP A 12 -10.75 -12.47 -3.00
CA ASP A 12 -9.59 -11.96 -2.27
C ASP A 12 -8.48 -11.47 -3.20
N HIS A 13 -8.38 -12.07 -4.38
CA HIS A 13 -7.37 -11.72 -5.36
C HIS A 13 -7.66 -10.37 -6.03
N TRP A 14 -8.94 -10.03 -6.27
CA TRP A 14 -9.29 -8.72 -6.84
C TRP A 14 -9.00 -7.59 -5.86
N GLU A 15 -9.21 -7.80 -4.55
CA GLU A 15 -8.93 -6.78 -3.53
C GLU A 15 -7.44 -6.46 -3.48
N LEU A 16 -6.57 -7.47 -3.41
CA LEU A 16 -5.12 -7.28 -3.45
C LEU A 16 -4.65 -6.61 -4.74
N THR A 17 -5.24 -6.99 -5.88
CA THR A 17 -4.93 -6.39 -7.19
C THR A 17 -5.36 -4.92 -7.26
N ALA A 18 -6.52 -4.60 -6.71
CA ALA A 18 -7.01 -3.23 -6.60
C ALA A 18 -6.09 -2.39 -5.71
N LEU A 19 -5.67 -2.91 -4.55
CA LEU A 19 -4.72 -2.25 -3.65
C LEU A 19 -3.36 -2.02 -4.31
N LEU A 20 -2.81 -3.01 -5.02
CA LEU A 20 -1.58 -2.84 -5.80
C LEU A 20 -1.73 -1.77 -6.89
N THR A 21 -2.88 -1.71 -7.55
CA THR A 21 -3.18 -0.66 -8.53
C THR A 21 -3.21 0.72 -7.87
N GLN A 22 -3.83 0.86 -6.70
CA GLN A 22 -3.85 2.13 -5.95
C GLN A 22 -2.44 2.56 -5.53
N VAL A 23 -1.61 1.63 -5.05
CA VAL A 23 -0.20 1.90 -4.73
C VAL A 23 0.55 2.39 -5.98
N GLY A 24 0.34 1.73 -7.13
CA GLY A 24 0.94 2.13 -8.41
C GLY A 24 0.52 3.55 -8.83
N LEU A 25 -0.78 3.86 -8.76
CA LEU A 25 -1.31 5.19 -9.07
C LEU A 25 -0.76 6.27 -8.13
N ALA A 26 -0.69 5.98 -6.83
CA ALA A 26 -0.14 6.91 -5.85
C ALA A 26 1.35 7.19 -6.09
N ARG A 27 2.15 6.16 -6.41
CA ARG A 27 3.56 6.32 -6.80
C ARG A 27 3.70 7.16 -8.06
N GLY A 28 2.91 6.86 -9.10
CA GLY A 28 2.94 7.61 -10.35
C GLY A 28 2.60 9.09 -10.16
N ARG A 29 1.56 9.39 -9.37
CA ARG A 29 1.20 10.78 -9.02
C ARG A 29 2.32 11.49 -8.27
N LEU A 30 2.94 10.83 -7.29
CA LEU A 30 4.04 11.42 -6.52
C LEU A 30 5.28 11.66 -7.38
N ASP A 31 5.58 10.76 -8.32
CA ASP A 31 6.72 10.88 -9.22
C ASP A 31 6.54 12.00 -10.25
N VAL A 32 5.36 12.08 -10.89
CA VAL A 32 5.01 13.20 -11.80
C VAL A 32 5.05 14.55 -11.08
N ALA A 33 4.61 14.57 -9.83
CA ALA A 33 4.61 15.77 -9.01
C ALA A 33 6.01 16.16 -8.46
N ARG A 34 6.99 15.26 -8.54
CA ARG A 34 8.32 15.45 -7.96
C ARG A 34 9.04 16.59 -8.68
N GLY A 35 9.14 17.73 -8.00
CA GLY A 35 9.78 18.95 -8.51
C GLY A 35 8.83 19.95 -9.16
N SER A 36 7.56 19.59 -9.37
CA SER A 36 6.57 20.44 -10.07
C SER A 36 5.58 21.11 -9.11
N ILE A 37 5.37 20.56 -7.91
CA ILE A 37 4.38 21.06 -6.94
C ILE A 37 5.02 21.52 -5.64
N ARG A 38 4.28 22.34 -4.88
CA ARG A 38 4.71 22.87 -3.59
C ARG A 38 4.98 21.74 -2.60
N PRO A 39 5.93 21.90 -1.66
CA PRO A 39 6.23 20.88 -0.64
C PRO A 39 4.99 20.40 0.14
N ALA A 40 4.04 21.28 0.46
CA ALA A 40 2.80 20.92 1.14
C ALA A 40 1.94 19.95 0.33
N ASP A 41 1.81 20.17 -0.98
CA ASP A 41 1.05 19.28 -1.86
C ASP A 41 1.78 17.94 -2.05
N GLN A 42 3.12 17.94 -2.04
CA GLN A 42 3.90 16.70 -2.03
C GLN A 42 3.65 15.89 -0.75
N LEU A 43 3.46 16.53 0.40
CA LEU A 43 3.12 15.83 1.65
C LEU A 43 1.76 15.15 1.56
N VAL A 44 0.77 15.79 0.92
CA VAL A 44 -0.55 15.17 0.67
C VAL A 44 -0.41 13.91 -0.18
N LEU A 45 0.37 13.97 -1.27
CA LEU A 45 0.61 12.80 -2.13
C LEU A 45 1.40 11.69 -1.41
N ARG A 46 2.39 12.05 -0.59
CA ARG A 46 3.13 11.08 0.24
C ARG A 46 2.22 10.41 1.26
N ARG A 47 1.30 11.16 1.88
CA ARG A 47 0.32 10.60 2.83
C ARG A 47 -0.66 9.66 2.13
N ALA A 48 -1.12 10.02 0.92
CA ALA A 48 -1.98 9.15 0.12
C ALA A 48 -1.27 7.84 -0.28
N LEU A 49 0.02 7.91 -0.63
CA LEU A 49 0.83 6.72 -0.90
C LEU A 49 1.01 5.86 0.36
N LEU A 50 1.28 6.48 1.52
CA LEU A 50 1.40 5.76 2.79
C LEU A 50 0.12 4.99 3.12
N LEU A 51 -1.05 5.63 3.02
CA LEU A 51 -2.34 4.98 3.26
C LEU A 51 -2.53 3.76 2.34
N ALA A 52 -2.27 3.90 1.04
CA ALA A 52 -2.38 2.78 0.11
C ALA A 52 -1.42 1.61 0.44
N LEU A 53 -0.21 1.91 0.91
CA LEU A 53 0.75 0.90 1.35
C LEU A 53 0.30 0.19 2.63
N GLU A 54 -0.28 0.93 3.58
CA GLU A 54 -0.82 0.39 4.83
C GLU A 54 -2.05 -0.48 4.60
N ASP A 55 -2.93 -0.08 3.68
CA ASP A 55 -4.10 -0.88 3.29
C ASP A 55 -3.66 -2.20 2.64
N TYR A 56 -2.69 -2.16 1.72
CA TYR A 56 -2.10 -3.35 1.13
C TYR A 56 -1.41 -4.24 2.17
N ALA A 57 -0.66 -3.65 3.10
CA ALA A 57 0.00 -4.39 4.17
C ALA A 57 -1.00 -5.06 5.11
N THR A 58 -2.10 -4.37 5.44
CA THR A 58 -3.19 -4.92 6.25
C THR A 58 -3.85 -6.08 5.52
N ALA A 59 -4.15 -5.93 4.22
CA ALA A 59 -4.72 -6.98 3.40
C ALA A 59 -3.82 -8.22 3.28
N LEU A 60 -2.49 -8.06 3.26
CA LEU A 60 -1.55 -9.19 3.34
C LEU A 60 -1.57 -9.86 4.72
N ALA A 61 -1.57 -9.07 5.79
CA ALA A 61 -1.56 -9.57 7.16
C ALA A 61 -2.83 -10.36 7.50
N THR A 62 -4.01 -9.90 7.06
CA THR A 62 -5.27 -10.65 7.26
C THR A 62 -5.27 -12.01 6.56
N ARG A 63 -4.46 -12.15 5.50
CA ARG A 63 -4.28 -13.39 4.73
C ARG A 63 -3.13 -14.25 5.26
N GLY A 64 -2.49 -13.86 6.36
CA GLY A 64 -1.34 -14.57 6.93
C GLY A 64 -0.07 -14.50 6.08
N ALA A 65 -0.04 -13.62 5.07
CA ALA A 65 1.12 -13.45 4.20
C ALA A 65 2.12 -12.46 4.84
N PRO A 66 3.43 -12.77 4.83
CA PRO A 66 4.42 -11.86 5.38
C PRO A 66 4.57 -10.61 4.51
N LEU A 67 4.77 -9.47 5.16
CA LEU A 67 5.02 -8.21 4.48
C LEU A 67 6.42 -8.21 3.82
N PRO A 68 6.54 -7.93 2.51
CA PRO A 68 7.85 -7.85 1.87
C PRO A 68 8.73 -6.75 2.50
N TYR A 69 10.01 -7.05 2.71
CA TYR A 69 10.97 -6.13 3.34
C TYR A 69 11.01 -4.74 2.67
N ARG A 70 11.01 -4.71 1.33
CA ARG A 70 11.01 -3.44 0.58
C ARG A 70 9.78 -2.59 0.89
N LEU A 71 8.61 -3.23 1.02
CA LEU A 71 7.36 -2.53 1.29
C LEU A 71 7.32 -2.02 2.73
N ARG A 72 7.84 -2.81 3.68
CA ARG A 72 8.04 -2.38 5.07
C ARG A 72 8.96 -1.16 5.17
N ALA A 73 10.11 -1.18 4.50
CA ALA A 73 11.05 -0.06 4.49
C ALA A 73 10.45 1.21 3.88
N GLU A 74 9.62 1.07 2.84
CA GLU A 74 8.91 2.18 2.21
C GLU A 74 7.84 2.79 3.13
N ILE A 75 7.08 1.96 3.85
CA ILE A 75 6.13 2.42 4.88
C ILE A 75 6.88 3.17 5.98
N ASP A 76 7.98 2.61 6.49
CA ASP A 76 8.78 3.24 7.55
C ASP A 76 9.37 4.57 7.11
N LEU A 77 9.81 4.69 5.85
CA LEU A 77 10.27 5.94 5.24
C LEU A 77 9.18 7.02 5.28
N TYR A 78 7.97 6.71 4.81
CA TYR A 78 6.89 7.69 4.75
C TYR A 78 6.28 7.99 6.13
N ARG A 79 6.28 7.03 7.05
CA ARG A 79 5.92 7.26 8.46
C ARG A 79 6.92 8.17 9.16
N GLY A 80 8.22 7.97 8.93
CA GLY A 80 9.29 8.80 9.47
C GLY A 80 9.30 10.25 8.96
N LEU A 81 8.59 10.52 7.86
CA LEU A 81 8.38 11.84 7.26
C LEU A 81 7.11 12.55 7.77
N GLY A 82 6.28 11.90 8.61
CA GLY A 82 5.25 12.59 9.39
C GLY A 82 5.87 13.49 10.46
N PRO A 83 5.14 14.49 10.98
CA PRO A 83 5.68 15.40 11.98
C PRO A 83 6.13 14.59 13.20
N ARG A 84 7.45 14.46 13.39
CA ARG A 84 8.00 14.26 14.72
C ARG A 84 7.94 15.62 15.39
N GLY A 85 6.83 15.89 16.07
CA GLY A 85 6.54 17.15 16.75
C GLY A 85 5.08 17.53 16.64
#